data_AF-A0A258BIX6-F1
#
_entry.id   AF-A0A258BIX6-F1
#
_cell.length_a   1.000
_cell.length_b   1.000
_cell.length_c   1.000
_cell.angle_alpha   90.00
_cell.angle_beta   90.00
_cell.angle_gamma   90.00
#
_symmetry.space_group_name_H-M   'P 1'
#
loop_
_entity.id
_entity.type
_entity.pdbx_description
1 polymer ?
#
loop_
_entity_poly.entity_id
_entity_poly.type
_entity_poly.pdbx_seq_one_letter_code
_entity_poly.pdbx_strand_id
1 'polypeptide(L)' 'MQVVEKLNEGLSRVYEVTIAKDQLTQKLNAKIAEVAPKMNVKGF' A
#
# COMPACT_ATOMS: atom_id res chain seq x y z
N MET A 1 -9.93 1.23 7.63
CA MET A 1 -8.76 2.03 8.02
C MET A 1 -8.87 2.27 9.51
N GLN A 2 -7.93 1.75 10.29
CA GLN A 2 -7.95 1.82 11.75
C GLN A 2 -6.58 2.36 12.19
N VAL A 3 -6.57 3.49 12.89
CA VAL A 3 -5.36 4.16 13.39
C VAL A 3 -5.39 4.05 14.90
N VAL A 4 -4.47 3.27 15.46
CA VAL A 4 -4.28 3.15 16.92
C VAL A 4 -3.04 3.95 17.27
N GLU A 5 -3.23 5.03 18.02
CA GLU A 5 -2.17 5.94 18.46
C GLU A 5 -1.40 5.32 19.64
N LYS A 6 -0.12 4.99 19.44
CA LYS A 6 0.78 4.53 20.51
C LYS A 6 1.94 5.50 20.64
N LEU A 7 1.96 6.16 21.81
CA LEU A 7 3.07 6.85 22.45
C LEU A 7 3.53 8.17 21.81
N ASN A 8 3.58 9.18 22.68
CA ASN A 8 3.90 10.57 22.39
C ASN A 8 5.25 10.90 23.07
N GLU A 9 6.34 10.35 22.53
CA GLU A 9 7.71 10.65 22.97
C GLU A 9 8.39 11.52 21.91
N GLY A 10 8.23 12.84 22.04
CA GLY A 10 8.99 13.85 21.30
C GLY A 10 8.73 13.91 19.79
N LEU A 11 7.67 14.61 19.36
CA LEU A 11 7.34 15.01 17.98
C LEU A 11 7.21 13.89 16.92
N SER A 12 7.62 12.66 17.21
CA SER A 12 7.55 11.52 16.30
C SER A 12 6.35 10.67 16.65
N ARG A 13 5.43 10.55 15.70
CA ARG A 13 4.24 9.72 15.82
C ARG A 13 4.47 8.43 15.05
N VAL A 14 4.52 7.31 15.76
CA VAL A 14 4.60 5.98 15.15
C VAL A 14 3.19 5.41 15.07
N TYR A 15 2.71 5.17 13.86
CA TYR A 15 1.40 4.59 13.63
C TYR A 15 1.54 3.16 13.11
N GLU A 16 0.99 2.21 13.86
CA GLU A 16 0.76 0.85 13.35
C GLU A 16 -0.45 0.91 12.43
N VAL A 17 -0.22 0.76 11.11
CA VAL A 17 -1.28 0.76 10.10
C VAL A 17 -1.58 -0.67 9.68
N THR A 18 -2.74 -1.18 10.09
CA THR A 18 -3.25 -2.47 9.61
C THR A 18 -4.13 -2.24 8.37
N ILE A 19 -3.74 -2.86 7.25
CA ILE A 19 -4.48 -2.79 5.99
C ILE A 19 -5.19 -4.13 5.76
N ALA A 20 -6.48 -4.08 5.41
CA ALA A 20 -7.22 -5.27 5.06
C ALA A 20 -6.70 -5.88 3.76
N LYS A 21 -6.67 -7.21 3.68
CA LYS A 21 -6.14 -7.96 2.54
C LYS A 21 -6.78 -7.53 1.21
N ASP A 22 -8.09 -7.32 1.21
CA ASP A 22 -8.84 -6.94 0.00
C ASP A 22 -8.42 -5.56 -0.54
N GLN A 23 -8.09 -4.62 0.36
CA GLN A 23 -7.61 -3.30 -0.03
C GLN A 23 -6.19 -3.35 -0.63
N LEU A 24 -5.35 -4.28 -0.15
CA LEU A 24 -4.03 -4.53 -0.72
C LEU A 24 -4.15 -5.15 -2.12
N THR A 25 -5.02 -6.15 -2.29
CA THR A 25 -5.24 -6.80 -3.58
C THR A 25 -5.78 -5.81 -4.62
N GLN A 26 -6.72 -4.94 -4.24
CA GLN A 26 -7.26 -3.94 -5.15
C GLN A 26 -6.20 -2.92 -5.61
N LYS A 27 -5.36 -2.43 -4.68
CA LYS A 27 -4.24 -1.53 -5.01
C LYS A 27 -3.19 -2.21 -5.88
N LEU A 28 -2.89 -3.48 -5.61
CA LEU A 28 -1.93 -4.25 -6.39
C LEU A 28 -2.40 -4.41 -7.84
N ASN A 29 -3.64 -4.83 -8.05
CA ASN A 29 -4.22 -5.01 -9.38
C ASN A 29 -4.28 -3.69 -10.16
N ALA A 30 -4.66 -2.60 -9.49
CA ALA A 30 -4.66 -1.27 -10.10
C ALA A 30 -3.24 -0.84 -10.53
N LYS A 31 -2.22 -1.13 -9.72
CA LYS A 31 -0.83 -0.82 -10.07
C LYS A 31 -0.29 -1.69 -11.19
N ILE A 32 -0.63 -2.97 -11.20
CA ILE A 32 -0.28 -3.89 -12.30
C ILE A 32 -0.90 -3.39 -13.61
N ALA A 33 -2.18 -3.00 -13.61
CA ALA A 33 -2.85 -2.47 -14.81
C ALA A 33 -2.22 -1.15 -15.31
N GLU A 34 -1.73 -0.30 -14.42
CA GLU A 34 -1.05 0.96 -14.79
C GLU A 34 0.35 0.71 -15.38
N VAL A 35 1.04 -0.33 -14.88
CA VAL A 35 2.43 -0.62 -15.23
C VAL A 35 2.52 -1.58 -16.43
N ALA A 36 1.55 -2.48 -16.62
CA ALA A 36 1.46 -3.38 -17.76
C ALA A 36 1.66 -2.71 -19.14
N PRO A 37 0.98 -1.58 -19.48
CA PRO A 37 1.17 -0.93 -20.78
C PRO A 37 2.54 -0.23 -20.93
N LYS A 38 3.22 0.08 -19.82
CA LYS A 38 4.56 0.69 -19.82
C LYS A 38 5.67 -0.37 -19.85
N MET A 39 5.34 -1.61 -19.50
CA MET A 39 6.26 -2.74 -19.56
C MET A 39 6.25 -3.34 -20.97
N ASN A 40 7.13 -2.83 -21.82
CA ASN A 40 7.40 -3.45 -23.13
C ASN A 40 8.28 -4.70 -22.94
N VAL A 41 7.73 -5.74 -22.30
CA VAL A 41 8.42 -7.01 -22.07
C VAL A 41 8.33 -7.83 -23.34
N LYS A 42 9.44 -7.94 -24.07
CA LYS A 42 9.49 -8.76 -25.29
C LYS A 42 9.24 -10.23 -24.91
N GLY A 43 8.06 -10.76 -25.26
CA GLY A 43 7.68 -12.16 -25.00
C GLY A 43 6.62 -12.38 -23.90
N PHE A 44 5.99 -11.31 -23.40
CA PHE A 44 4.71 -11.34 -22.68
C PHE A 44 3.73 -10.36 -23.32
#